data_AF-A0A2V2WBG5-F1
#
_entry.id   AF-A0A2V2WBG5-F1
#
_cell.length_a   1.000
_cell.length_b   1.000
_cell.length_c   1.000
_cell.angle_alpha   90.00
_cell.angle_beta   90.00
_cell.angle_gamma   90.00
#
_symmetry.space_group_name_H-M   'P 1'
#
loop_
_entity.id
_entity.type
_entity.pdbx_description
1 polymer ?
#
loop_
_entity_poly.entity_id
_entity_poly.type
_entity_poly.pdbx_seq_one_letter_code
_entity_poly.pdbx_strand_id
1 'polypeptide(L)'
;MDRSKPFLWIKEKLWANVLALSENVPRSFKQLPDLIMRNEQAWRQFIDSDAIENLPVPDINEKLDSFDRLLIVRALREDRTMLAANQYVSRTLGKEFAEPQHLDLHDVVEETTGLTPIVFLLSQGSDPTTLIEAAAKSLKKKIFPISMGQGQEEAAMNIVNNAWTNGDWALLQNCHLGLPFLLQLEEKLRQQLLPGGKKVEIHEEARLWVTTEPHKPSLLDYCRCPSS
;
A
#
# COMPACT_ATOMS: atom_id res chain seq x y z
N MET A 1 11.12 21.77 -32.62
CA MET A 1 11.84 21.49 -33.89
C MET A 1 11.64 20.02 -34.16
N ASP A 2 11.15 19.64 -35.34
CA ASP A 2 11.04 18.23 -35.73
C ASP A 2 12.45 17.64 -35.85
N ARG A 3 12.90 16.96 -34.79
CA ARG A 3 14.19 16.26 -34.76
C ARG A 3 13.91 14.79 -35.01
N SER A 4 14.29 14.29 -36.17
CA SER A 4 14.25 12.85 -36.45
C SER A 4 15.18 12.09 -35.50
N LYS A 5 14.86 10.84 -35.21
CA LYS A 5 15.72 10.01 -34.37
C LYS A 5 17.11 9.82 -35.00
N PRO A 6 18.19 9.83 -34.22
CA PRO A 6 19.54 9.87 -34.78
C PRO A 6 20.09 8.49 -35.18
N PHE A 7 19.56 7.40 -34.61
CA PHE A 7 20.08 6.05 -34.83
C PHE A 7 18.96 5.04 -35.07
N LEU A 8 19.24 4.01 -35.87
CA LEU A 8 18.26 2.97 -36.24
C LEU A 8 17.78 2.13 -35.05
N TRP A 9 18.62 1.92 -34.05
CA TRP A 9 18.30 1.13 -32.85
C TRP A 9 17.37 1.88 -31.88
N ILE A 10 17.25 3.20 -32.02
CA ILE A 10 16.31 3.99 -31.24
C ILE A 10 14.89 3.81 -31.81
N LYS A 11 13.94 3.49 -30.93
CA LYS A 11 12.51 3.42 -31.28
C LYS A 11 11.91 4.83 -31.30
N GLU A 12 10.92 5.05 -32.17
CA GLU A 12 10.23 6.36 -32.28
C GLU A 12 9.67 6.83 -30.94
N LYS A 13 9.02 5.93 -30.19
CA LYS A 13 8.46 6.23 -28.87
C LYS A 13 9.53 6.71 -27.87
N LEU A 14 10.68 6.02 -27.84
CA LEU A 14 11.80 6.38 -26.95
C LEU A 14 12.33 7.77 -27.33
N TRP A 15 12.51 8.03 -28.62
CA TRP A 15 12.97 9.35 -29.08
C TRP A 15 11.97 10.47 -28.78
N ALA A 16 10.67 10.22 -28.97
CA ALA A 16 9.61 11.16 -28.60
C ALA A 16 9.65 11.47 -27.09
N ASN A 17 9.88 10.47 -26.23
CA ASN A 17 10.06 10.69 -24.79
C ASN A 17 11.29 11.54 -24.47
N VAL A 18 12.41 11.34 -25.17
CA VAL A 18 13.64 12.15 -25.03
C VAL A 18 13.38 13.61 -25.40
N LEU A 19 12.71 13.85 -26.53
CA LEU A 19 12.34 15.21 -26.97
C LEU A 19 11.38 15.86 -25.97
N ALA A 20 10.35 15.13 -25.53
CA ALA A 20 9.40 15.63 -24.53
C ALA A 20 10.11 15.98 -23.22
N LEU A 21 11.05 15.15 -22.76
CA LEU A 21 11.82 15.42 -21.54
C LEU A 21 12.69 16.68 -21.69
N SER A 22 13.34 16.84 -22.84
CA SER A 22 14.14 18.02 -23.19
C SER A 22 13.32 19.31 -23.25
N GLU A 23 12.09 19.24 -23.76
CA GLU A 23 11.21 20.41 -23.92
C GLU A 23 10.52 20.80 -22.61
N ASN A 24 10.06 19.82 -21.82
CA ASN A 24 9.26 20.07 -20.62
C ASN A 24 10.12 20.26 -19.35
N VAL A 25 11.34 19.72 -19.32
CA VAL A 25 12.27 19.86 -18.19
C VAL A 25 13.63 20.37 -18.68
N PRO A 26 13.66 21.55 -19.33
CA PRO A 26 14.85 22.07 -20.00
C PRO A 26 15.99 22.42 -19.03
N ARG A 27 15.70 22.64 -17.74
CA ARG A 27 16.72 22.91 -16.72
C ARG A 27 17.75 21.76 -16.62
N SER A 28 17.27 20.52 -16.65
CA SER A 28 18.11 19.33 -16.51
C SER A 28 18.43 18.68 -17.86
N PHE A 29 17.50 18.75 -18.84
CA PHE A 29 17.57 17.89 -20.02
C PHE A 29 17.55 18.61 -21.37
N LYS A 30 17.67 19.94 -21.43
CA LYS A 30 17.66 20.68 -22.71
C LYS A 30 18.69 20.17 -23.74
N GLN A 31 19.81 19.64 -23.28
CA GLN A 31 20.89 19.12 -24.14
C GLN A 31 20.82 17.60 -24.34
N LEU A 32 19.87 16.91 -23.73
CA LEU A 32 19.79 15.44 -23.76
C LEU A 32 19.78 14.86 -25.19
N PRO A 33 19.01 15.41 -26.16
CA PRO A 33 19.04 14.89 -27.53
C PRO A 33 20.42 15.03 -28.18
N ASP A 34 21.11 16.17 -27.96
CA ASP A 34 22.42 16.44 -28.53
C ASP A 34 23.51 15.54 -27.90
N LEU A 35 23.40 15.24 -26.61
CA LEU A 35 24.30 14.32 -25.90
C LEU A 35 24.20 12.88 -26.44
N ILE A 36 22.97 12.39 -26.62
CA ILE A 36 22.73 11.06 -27.21
C ILE A 36 23.33 10.97 -28.61
N MET A 37 23.14 12.01 -29.44
CA MET A 37 23.70 12.08 -30.79
C MET A 37 25.23 12.09 -30.82
N ARG A 38 25.86 12.77 -29.86
CA ARG A 38 27.32 12.92 -29.81
C ARG A 38 28.03 11.66 -29.32
N ASN A 39 27.42 10.91 -28.40
CA ASN A 39 28.06 9.79 -27.72
C ASN A 39 27.24 8.49 -27.85
N GLU A 40 26.98 8.06 -29.10
CA GLU A 40 26.12 6.91 -29.41
C GLU A 40 26.48 5.67 -28.58
N GLN A 41 27.77 5.32 -28.51
CA GLN A 41 28.23 4.09 -27.89
C GLN A 41 27.87 4.03 -26.40
N ALA A 42 28.13 5.11 -25.63
CA ALA A 42 27.85 5.13 -24.21
C ALA A 42 26.34 5.13 -23.93
N TRP A 43 25.57 5.92 -24.69
CA TRP A 43 24.12 5.98 -24.54
C TRP A 43 23.43 4.67 -24.93
N ARG A 44 23.92 4.00 -25.98
CA ARG A 44 23.43 2.68 -26.36
C ARG A 44 23.70 1.65 -25.27
N GLN A 45 24.92 1.58 -24.75
CA GLN A 45 25.26 0.68 -23.63
C GLN A 45 24.40 0.93 -22.39
N PHE A 46 24.14 2.20 -22.08
CA PHE A 46 23.27 2.58 -20.97
C PHE A 46 21.81 2.15 -21.19
N ILE A 47 21.25 2.42 -22.37
CA ILE A 47 19.85 2.10 -22.71
C ILE A 47 19.62 0.58 -22.82
N ASP A 48 20.57 -0.14 -23.41
CA ASP A 48 20.51 -1.60 -23.59
C ASP A 48 20.78 -2.38 -22.29
N SER A 49 21.21 -1.71 -21.20
CA SER A 49 21.48 -2.36 -19.91
C SER A 49 20.22 -2.92 -19.25
N ASP A 50 20.28 -4.14 -18.73
CA ASP A 50 19.19 -4.73 -17.96
C ASP A 50 18.91 -4.00 -16.65
N ALA A 51 19.84 -3.19 -16.14
CA ALA A 51 19.75 -2.48 -14.87
C ALA A 51 20.17 -1.00 -15.00
N ILE A 52 19.62 -0.31 -16.01
CA ILE A 52 19.87 1.11 -16.30
C ILE A 52 19.75 2.03 -15.07
N GLU A 53 18.81 1.75 -14.16
CA GLU A 53 18.58 2.56 -12.96
C GLU A 53 19.75 2.50 -11.96
N ASN A 54 20.60 1.48 -12.05
CA ASN A 54 21.80 1.33 -11.23
C ASN A 54 23.06 1.92 -11.87
N LEU A 55 22.97 2.37 -13.13
CA LEU A 55 24.12 2.87 -13.86
C LEU A 55 24.24 4.40 -13.78
N PRO A 56 25.46 4.94 -13.83
CA PRO A 56 25.65 6.37 -14.00
C PRO A 56 25.13 6.82 -15.37
N VAL A 57 24.39 7.93 -15.41
CA VAL A 57 23.87 8.46 -16.66
C VAL A 57 25.02 9.06 -17.49
N PRO A 58 25.23 8.63 -18.76
CA PRO A 58 26.31 9.15 -19.58
C PRO A 58 26.29 10.68 -19.69
N ASP A 59 27.46 11.30 -19.69
CA ASP A 59 27.70 12.75 -19.88
C ASP A 59 27.13 13.72 -18.82
N ILE A 60 26.08 13.34 -18.07
CA ILE A 60 25.35 14.25 -17.16
C ILE A 60 25.17 13.73 -15.74
N ASN A 61 25.68 12.53 -15.39
CA ASN A 61 25.48 11.87 -14.08
C ASN A 61 25.53 12.81 -12.86
N GLU A 62 26.59 13.63 -12.78
CA GLU A 62 26.87 14.50 -11.62
C GLU A 62 25.92 15.70 -11.51
N LYS A 63 25.18 16.01 -12.57
CA LYS A 63 24.25 17.16 -12.62
C LYS A 63 22.82 16.78 -12.25
N LEU A 64 22.54 15.48 -12.05
CA LEU A 64 21.21 14.96 -11.86
C LEU A 64 20.92 14.70 -10.38
N ASP A 65 19.81 15.23 -9.90
CA ASP A 65 19.24 14.80 -8.64
C ASP A 65 18.53 13.44 -8.76
N SER A 66 17.99 12.93 -7.65
CA SER A 66 17.30 11.64 -7.62
C SER A 66 16.03 11.61 -8.47
N PHE A 67 15.33 12.73 -8.63
CA PHE A 67 14.11 12.80 -9.43
C PHE A 67 14.45 12.89 -10.93
N ASP A 68 15.46 13.67 -11.29
CA ASP A 68 16.01 13.73 -12.64
C ASP A 68 16.40 12.34 -13.16
N ARG A 69 17.04 11.52 -12.31
CA ARG A 69 17.38 10.12 -12.66
C ARG A 69 16.14 9.28 -12.95
N LEU A 70 15.09 9.39 -12.13
CA LEU A 70 13.81 8.72 -12.37
C LEU A 70 13.21 9.13 -13.72
N LEU A 71 13.23 10.43 -14.04
CA LEU A 71 12.69 10.93 -15.31
C LEU A 71 13.45 10.39 -16.53
N ILE A 72 14.78 10.32 -16.45
CA ILE A 72 15.60 9.72 -17.52
C ILE A 72 15.25 8.25 -17.71
N VAL A 73 15.22 7.45 -16.63
CA VAL A 73 14.90 6.02 -16.74
C VAL A 73 13.50 5.83 -17.30
N ARG A 74 12.50 6.61 -16.84
CA ARG A 74 11.14 6.57 -17.38
C ARG A 74 11.10 6.86 -18.88
N ALA A 75 11.85 7.86 -19.34
CA ALA A 75 11.86 8.26 -20.74
C ALA A 75 12.53 7.21 -21.65
N LEU A 76 13.60 6.56 -21.18
CA LEU A 76 14.42 5.63 -21.95
C LEU A 76 14.00 4.17 -21.83
N ARG A 77 13.54 3.74 -20.64
CA ARG A 77 13.24 2.36 -20.25
C ARG A 77 12.03 2.30 -19.33
N GLU A 78 10.84 2.41 -19.94
CA GLU A 78 9.56 2.39 -19.22
C GLU A 78 9.40 1.15 -18.32
N ASP A 79 9.93 0.00 -18.73
CA ASP A 79 9.93 -1.25 -17.96
C ASP A 79 10.73 -1.20 -16.66
N ARG A 80 11.72 -0.29 -16.57
CA ARG A 80 12.55 -0.07 -15.37
C ARG A 80 12.02 1.05 -14.47
N THR A 81 10.93 1.71 -14.85
CA THR A 81 10.38 2.88 -14.12
C THR A 81 10.05 2.54 -12.67
N MET A 82 9.45 1.38 -12.40
CA MET A 82 9.10 0.99 -11.02
C MET A 82 10.32 0.83 -10.12
N LEU A 83 11.42 0.28 -10.66
CA LEU A 83 12.67 0.14 -9.91
C LEU A 83 13.32 1.50 -9.66
N ALA A 84 13.36 2.37 -10.67
CA ALA A 84 13.85 3.74 -10.50
C ALA A 84 12.99 4.54 -9.51
N ALA A 85 11.67 4.34 -9.51
CA ALA A 85 10.75 5.00 -8.59
C ALA A 85 11.01 4.54 -7.14
N ASN A 86 11.20 3.24 -6.92
CA ASN A 86 11.59 2.70 -5.61
C ASN A 86 12.93 3.28 -5.12
N GLN A 87 13.93 3.43 -6.01
CA GLN A 87 15.19 4.08 -5.65
C GLN A 87 15.01 5.57 -5.31
N TYR A 88 14.16 6.28 -6.04
CA TYR A 88 13.83 7.66 -5.74
C TYR A 88 13.19 7.80 -4.36
N VAL A 89 12.19 6.98 -4.05
CA VAL A 89 11.54 6.94 -2.72
C VAL A 89 12.58 6.62 -1.65
N SER A 90 13.39 5.58 -1.85
CA SER A 90 14.43 5.16 -0.92
C SER A 90 15.44 6.27 -0.60
N ARG A 91 15.89 7.02 -1.62
CA ARG A 91 16.86 8.10 -1.46
C ARG A 91 16.27 9.37 -0.85
N THR A 92 14.97 9.59 -1.03
CA THR A 92 14.30 10.84 -0.64
C THR A 92 13.63 10.74 0.73
N LEU A 93 12.99 9.62 1.01
CA LEU A 93 12.22 9.40 2.25
C LEU A 93 12.89 8.43 3.23
N GLY A 94 13.76 7.54 2.74
CA GLY A 94 14.35 6.46 3.52
C GLY A 94 14.01 5.09 2.92
N LYS A 95 14.85 4.09 3.20
CA LYS A 95 14.71 2.72 2.67
C LYS A 95 13.42 2.05 3.14
N GLU A 96 13.02 2.31 4.36
CA GLU A 96 11.81 1.82 5.01
C GLU A 96 10.52 2.19 4.29
N PHE A 97 10.54 3.21 3.42
CA PHE A 97 9.42 3.64 2.58
C PHE A 97 9.40 2.98 1.19
N ALA A 98 10.50 2.32 0.80
CA ALA A 98 10.64 1.63 -0.48
C ALA A 98 10.70 0.10 -0.34
N GLU A 99 10.96 -0.39 0.86
CA GLU A 99 11.00 -1.82 1.18
C GLU A 99 9.60 -2.33 1.55
N PRO A 100 9.25 -3.58 1.18
CA PRO A 100 8.01 -4.19 1.65
C PRO A 100 7.99 -4.24 3.18
N GLN A 101 6.94 -3.68 3.79
CA GLN A 101 6.73 -3.83 5.23
C GLN A 101 6.15 -5.22 5.52
N HIS A 102 6.79 -5.93 6.45
CA HIS A 102 6.24 -7.17 6.98
C HIS A 102 5.16 -6.84 8.01
N LEU A 103 3.99 -7.44 7.87
CA LEU A 103 2.92 -7.33 8.85
C LEU A 103 3.25 -8.22 10.05
N ASP A 104 3.56 -7.62 11.19
CA ASP A 104 3.63 -8.33 12.48
C ASP A 104 2.34 -8.12 13.26
N LEU A 105 1.62 -9.20 13.55
CA LEU A 105 0.37 -9.13 14.32
C LEU A 105 0.61 -8.81 15.80
N HIS A 106 1.82 -9.02 16.32
CA HIS A 106 2.16 -8.59 17.67
C HIS A 106 2.14 -7.07 17.78
N ASP A 107 2.81 -6.37 16.86
CA ASP A 107 2.83 -4.91 16.80
C ASP A 107 1.41 -4.34 16.61
N VAL A 108 0.62 -4.93 15.70
CA VAL A 108 -0.78 -4.53 15.49
C VAL A 108 -1.62 -4.70 16.76
N VAL A 109 -1.39 -5.75 17.54
CA VAL A 109 -2.10 -5.97 18.80
C VAL A 109 -1.71 -4.91 19.83
N GLU A 110 -0.44 -4.53 19.92
CA GLU A 110 0.04 -3.50 20.86
C GLU A 110 -0.53 -2.11 20.55
N GLU A 111 -0.77 -1.80 19.27
CA GLU A 111 -1.30 -0.51 18.83
C GLU A 111 -2.84 -0.42 18.85
N THR A 112 -3.55 -1.52 19.13
CA THR A 112 -5.01 -1.60 19.02
C THR A 112 -5.68 -1.96 20.34
N THR A 113 -7.00 -1.79 20.40
CA THR A 113 -7.83 -2.13 21.56
C THR A 113 -9.09 -2.87 21.11
N GLY A 114 -9.92 -3.33 22.04
CA GLY A 114 -11.21 -3.94 21.71
C GLY A 114 -12.17 -3.00 20.96
N LEU A 115 -11.94 -1.69 21.04
CA LEU A 115 -12.68 -0.64 20.33
C LEU A 115 -12.07 -0.24 18.98
N THR A 116 -10.90 -0.79 18.64
CA THR A 116 -10.19 -0.53 17.39
C THR A 116 -10.20 -1.80 16.56
N PRO A 117 -11.21 -2.02 15.69
CA PRO A 117 -11.28 -3.24 14.89
C PRO A 117 -10.10 -3.35 13.92
N ILE A 118 -9.50 -4.53 13.84
CA ILE A 118 -8.45 -4.86 12.89
C ILE A 118 -9.10 -5.50 11.67
N VAL A 119 -9.07 -4.80 10.54
CA VAL A 119 -9.78 -5.21 9.32
C VAL A 119 -8.77 -5.72 8.28
N PHE A 120 -8.95 -6.97 7.88
CA PHE A 120 -8.25 -7.55 6.74
C PHE A 120 -9.13 -7.53 5.50
N LEU A 121 -8.61 -6.90 4.45
CA LEU A 121 -9.20 -6.96 3.12
C LEU A 121 -8.75 -8.24 2.43
N LEU A 122 -9.70 -9.12 2.19
CA LEU A 122 -9.48 -10.37 1.49
C LEU A 122 -9.24 -10.10 0.01
N SER A 123 -8.22 -10.75 -0.54
CA SER A 123 -8.02 -10.92 -1.97
C SER A 123 -8.21 -12.39 -2.33
N GLN A 124 -8.43 -12.70 -3.61
CA GLN A 124 -8.66 -14.07 -4.05
C GLN A 124 -7.53 -15.00 -3.59
N GLY A 125 -7.85 -15.98 -2.75
CA GLY A 125 -6.89 -16.96 -2.23
C GLY A 125 -6.05 -16.50 -1.02
N SER A 126 -6.34 -15.34 -0.43
CA SER A 126 -5.66 -14.82 0.77
C SER A 126 -6.63 -14.71 1.94
N ASP A 127 -6.55 -15.63 2.90
CA ASP A 127 -7.31 -15.60 4.16
C ASP A 127 -6.35 -15.56 5.36
N PRO A 128 -6.36 -14.49 6.19
CA PRO A 128 -5.45 -14.32 7.32
C PRO A 128 -5.87 -15.09 8.57
N THR A 129 -6.98 -15.85 8.54
CA THR A 129 -7.52 -16.55 9.72
C THR A 129 -6.46 -17.37 10.45
N THR A 130 -5.69 -18.18 9.73
CA THR A 130 -4.64 -19.03 10.32
C THR A 130 -3.51 -18.22 10.95
N LEU A 131 -3.16 -17.07 10.36
CA LEU A 131 -2.16 -16.14 10.90
C LEU A 131 -2.66 -15.50 12.21
N ILE A 132 -3.93 -15.08 12.25
CA ILE A 132 -4.56 -14.48 13.43
C ILE A 132 -4.68 -15.52 14.56
N GLU A 133 -5.10 -16.74 14.26
CA GLU A 133 -5.16 -17.84 15.23
C GLU A 133 -3.77 -18.20 15.80
N ALA A 134 -2.74 -18.20 14.95
CA ALA A 134 -1.37 -18.42 15.39
C ALA A 134 -0.88 -17.30 16.32
N ALA A 135 -1.18 -16.04 16.02
CA ALA A 135 -0.86 -14.90 16.88
C ALA A 135 -1.61 -14.98 18.22
N ALA A 136 -2.90 -15.32 18.22
CA ALA A 136 -3.70 -15.53 19.43
C ALA A 136 -3.07 -16.61 20.32
N LYS A 137 -2.69 -17.75 19.70
CA LYS A 137 -2.04 -18.86 20.40
C LYS A 137 -0.69 -18.45 21.00
N SER A 138 0.13 -17.71 20.24
CA SER A 138 1.42 -17.17 20.70
C SER A 138 1.25 -16.28 21.94
N LEU A 139 0.23 -15.42 21.91
CA LEU A 139 -0.12 -14.49 23.00
C LEU A 139 -0.98 -15.13 24.11
N LYS A 140 -1.25 -16.44 24.04
CA LYS A 140 -2.09 -17.19 24.98
C LYS A 140 -3.49 -16.59 25.15
N LYS A 141 -4.05 -16.05 24.07
CA LYS A 141 -5.42 -15.53 23.99
C LYS A 141 -6.36 -16.58 23.45
N LYS A 142 -7.58 -16.62 24.00
CA LYS A 142 -8.66 -17.38 23.36
C LYS A 142 -9.20 -16.53 22.20
N ILE A 143 -9.50 -17.20 21.10
CA ILE A 143 -10.08 -16.58 19.92
C ILE A 143 -11.37 -17.33 19.56
N PHE A 144 -12.40 -16.57 19.21
CA PHE A 144 -13.72 -17.08 18.85
C PHE A 144 -14.02 -16.69 17.39
N PRO A 145 -13.72 -17.57 16.43
CA PRO A 145 -14.05 -17.34 15.03
C PRO A 145 -15.54 -17.58 14.75
N ILE A 146 -16.11 -16.75 13.87
CA ILE A 146 -17.45 -16.93 13.30
C ILE A 146 -17.47 -16.42 11.86
N SER A 147 -17.90 -17.29 10.93
CA SER A 147 -18.13 -16.86 9.56
C SER A 147 -19.51 -16.23 9.43
N MET A 148 -19.53 -15.01 8.91
CA MET A 148 -20.77 -14.28 8.64
C MET A 148 -21.55 -14.95 7.50
N GLY A 149 -22.87 -14.91 7.64
CA GLY A 149 -23.85 -15.48 6.73
C GLY A 149 -25.26 -15.26 7.30
N GLN A 150 -26.28 -15.78 6.63
CA GLN A 150 -27.66 -15.60 7.06
C GLN A 150 -27.89 -16.19 8.47
N GLY A 151 -28.42 -15.37 9.40
CA GLY A 151 -28.80 -15.81 10.74
C GLY A 151 -27.64 -15.89 11.76
N GLN A 152 -26.47 -15.35 11.45
CA GLN A 152 -25.30 -15.35 12.34
C GLN A 152 -25.17 -14.07 13.20
N GLU A 153 -26.06 -13.10 13.01
CA GLU A 153 -25.93 -11.75 13.58
C GLU A 153 -25.95 -11.77 15.11
N GLU A 154 -26.87 -12.52 15.72
CA GLU A 154 -26.98 -12.61 17.17
C GLU A 154 -25.76 -13.35 17.78
N ALA A 155 -25.36 -14.46 17.16
CA ALA A 155 -24.20 -15.24 17.59
C ALA A 155 -22.91 -14.40 17.50
N ALA A 156 -22.74 -13.65 16.42
CA ALA A 156 -21.60 -12.76 16.22
C ALA A 156 -21.57 -11.64 17.27
N MET A 157 -22.72 -11.03 17.57
CA MET A 157 -22.79 -9.99 18.62
C MET A 157 -22.45 -10.55 20.01
N ASN A 158 -22.89 -11.77 20.31
CA ASN A 158 -22.57 -12.44 21.57
C ASN A 158 -21.08 -12.74 21.68
N ILE A 159 -20.44 -13.19 20.59
CA ILE A 159 -18.98 -13.40 20.55
C ILE A 159 -18.24 -12.09 20.82
N VAL A 160 -18.62 -10.99 20.18
CA VAL A 160 -17.99 -9.68 20.39
C VAL A 160 -18.14 -9.22 21.85
N ASN A 161 -19.35 -9.31 22.41
CA ASN A 161 -19.60 -8.95 23.81
C ASN A 161 -18.75 -9.77 24.78
N ASN A 162 -18.72 -11.09 24.60
CA ASN A 162 -17.95 -11.98 25.46
C ASN A 162 -16.46 -11.71 25.37
N ALA A 163 -15.94 -11.46 24.16
CA ALA A 163 -14.55 -11.08 23.94
C ALA A 163 -14.21 -9.77 24.67
N TRP A 164 -15.06 -8.76 24.55
CA TRP A 164 -14.91 -7.48 25.25
C TRP A 164 -14.93 -7.62 26.77
N THR A 165 -15.77 -8.48 27.33
CA THR A 165 -15.84 -8.69 28.79
C THR A 165 -14.65 -9.49 29.32
N ASN A 166 -14.20 -10.52 28.60
CA ASN A 166 -13.21 -11.48 29.11
C ASN A 166 -11.76 -11.19 28.71
N GLY A 167 -11.52 -10.22 27.82
CA GLY A 167 -10.19 -9.98 27.27
C GLY A 167 -9.77 -10.98 26.19
N ASP A 168 -10.76 -11.64 25.57
CA ASP A 168 -10.55 -12.61 24.50
C ASP A 168 -10.66 -11.93 23.12
N TRP A 169 -10.39 -12.69 22.07
CA TRP A 169 -10.44 -12.20 20.69
C TRP A 169 -11.70 -12.67 19.98
N ALA A 170 -12.38 -11.76 19.30
CA ALA A 170 -13.47 -12.09 18.38
C ALA A 170 -12.93 -12.02 16.94
N LEU A 171 -13.16 -13.07 16.15
CA LEU A 171 -12.80 -13.09 14.72
C LEU A 171 -14.06 -13.25 13.87
N LEU A 172 -14.47 -12.16 13.24
CA LEU A 172 -15.59 -12.13 12.31
C LEU A 172 -15.07 -12.37 10.90
N GLN A 173 -15.45 -13.48 10.29
CA GLN A 173 -14.96 -13.89 8.97
C GLN A 173 -15.98 -13.58 7.88
N ASN A 174 -15.52 -13.29 6.67
CA ASN A 174 -16.36 -13.11 5.48
C ASN A 174 -17.48 -12.07 5.66
N CYS A 175 -17.20 -10.97 6.35
CA CYS A 175 -18.24 -10.03 6.76
C CYS A 175 -18.95 -9.32 5.61
N HIS A 176 -18.40 -9.35 4.39
CA HIS A 176 -19.10 -8.95 3.16
C HIS A 176 -20.41 -9.73 2.93
N LEU A 177 -20.57 -10.92 3.52
CA LEU A 177 -21.80 -11.72 3.50
C LEU A 177 -22.83 -11.28 4.56
N GLY A 178 -22.46 -10.37 5.46
CA GLY A 178 -23.25 -9.93 6.62
C GLY A 178 -23.23 -8.40 6.80
N LEU A 179 -23.37 -7.64 5.72
CA LEU A 179 -23.30 -6.17 5.75
C LEU A 179 -24.24 -5.50 6.79
N PRO A 180 -25.51 -5.93 6.96
CA PRO A 180 -26.38 -5.32 7.97
C PRO A 180 -25.83 -5.45 9.39
N PHE A 181 -25.15 -6.56 9.71
CA PHE A 181 -24.53 -6.75 11.01
C PHE A 181 -23.30 -5.84 11.19
N LEU A 182 -22.47 -5.67 10.15
CA LEU A 182 -21.33 -4.76 10.22
C LEU A 182 -21.76 -3.32 10.53
N LEU A 183 -22.85 -2.85 9.93
CA LEU A 183 -23.41 -1.52 10.23
C LEU A 183 -23.87 -1.41 11.69
N GLN A 184 -24.49 -2.47 12.23
CA GLN A 184 -24.88 -2.50 13.63
C GLN A 184 -23.66 -2.50 14.57
N LEU A 185 -22.61 -3.24 14.21
CA LEU A 185 -21.36 -3.30 14.96
C LEU A 185 -20.63 -1.94 14.96
N GLU A 186 -20.57 -1.27 13.82
CA GLU A 186 -20.02 0.08 13.68
C GLU A 186 -20.75 1.08 14.58
N GLU A 187 -22.09 1.11 14.52
CA GLU A 187 -22.89 2.01 15.35
C GLU A 187 -22.65 1.75 16.85
N LYS A 188 -22.51 0.49 17.24
CA LYS A 188 -22.19 0.10 18.61
C LYS A 188 -20.79 0.58 19.04
N LEU A 189 -19.78 0.42 18.19
CA LEU A 189 -18.42 0.93 18.43
C LEU A 189 -18.43 2.45 18.57
N ARG A 190 -19.14 3.15 17.66
CA ARG A 190 -19.28 4.61 17.68
C ARG A 190 -19.90 5.09 19.00
N GLN A 191 -20.93 4.41 19.49
CA GLN A 191 -21.57 4.72 20.78
C GLN A 191 -20.61 4.58 21.96
N GLN A 192 -19.67 3.63 21.95
CA GLN A 192 -18.65 3.49 22.99
C GLN A 192 -17.62 4.63 22.99
N LEU A 193 -17.36 5.21 21.82
CA LEU A 193 -16.40 6.30 21.64
C LEU A 193 -16.99 7.68 21.99
N LEU A 194 -18.33 7.83 22.02
CA LEU A 194 -18.97 9.12 22.33
C LEU A 194 -18.67 9.60 23.77
N PRO A 195 -18.37 10.90 23.97
CA PRO A 195 -18.26 11.49 25.30
C PRO A 195 -19.61 11.50 26.02
N GLY A 196 -19.66 11.07 27.28
CA GLY A 196 -20.88 11.10 28.11
C GLY A 196 -21.94 10.02 27.80
N GLY A 197 -21.68 9.12 26.85
CA GLY A 197 -22.51 7.94 26.62
C GLY A 197 -22.37 6.88 27.72
N LYS A 198 -23.36 5.99 27.83
CA LYS A 198 -23.26 4.81 28.71
C LYS A 198 -22.25 3.82 28.11
N LYS A 199 -21.03 3.85 28.61
CA LYS A 199 -19.95 2.98 28.16
C LYS A 199 -20.05 1.61 28.82
N VAL A 200 -19.78 0.58 28.04
CA VAL A 200 -19.50 -0.76 28.54
C VAL A 200 -18.00 -0.80 28.81
N GLU A 201 -17.61 -1.34 29.95
CA GLU A 201 -16.20 -1.59 30.24
C GLU A 201 -15.70 -2.69 29.30
N ILE A 202 -14.64 -2.37 28.55
CA ILE A 202 -14.03 -3.29 27.59
C ILE A 202 -12.64 -3.61 28.10
N HIS A 203 -12.36 -4.90 28.21
CA HIS A 203 -11.07 -5.39 28.67
C HIS A 203 -9.95 -4.96 27.71
N GLU A 204 -8.85 -4.48 28.26
CA GLU A 204 -7.74 -3.88 27.47
C GLU A 204 -7.10 -4.88 26.50
N GLU A 205 -7.12 -6.17 26.82
CA GLU A 205 -6.58 -7.25 25.99
C GLU A 205 -7.56 -7.77 24.92
N ALA A 206 -8.82 -7.33 24.94
CA ALA A 206 -9.81 -7.74 23.95
C ALA A 206 -9.41 -7.22 22.57
N ARG A 207 -9.57 -8.04 21.53
CA ARG A 207 -9.34 -7.62 20.13
C ARG A 207 -10.49 -8.07 19.26
N LEU A 208 -10.83 -7.22 18.29
CA LEU A 208 -11.86 -7.48 17.29
C LEU A 208 -11.21 -7.56 15.93
N TRP A 209 -11.23 -8.75 15.33
CA TRP A 209 -10.68 -9.05 14.03
C TRP A 209 -11.82 -9.21 13.03
N VAL A 210 -11.68 -8.60 11.86
CA VAL A 210 -12.69 -8.62 10.80
C VAL A 210 -12.02 -9.00 9.50
N THR A 211 -12.53 -10.00 8.79
CA THR A 211 -12.13 -10.30 7.41
C THR A 211 -13.29 -10.00 6.46
N THR A 212 -13.02 -9.27 5.39
CA THR A 212 -14.05 -8.90 4.42
C THR A 212 -13.46 -8.69 3.03
N GLU A 213 -14.25 -8.91 2.00
CA GLU A 213 -13.90 -8.44 0.66
C GLU A 213 -14.24 -6.95 0.52
N PRO A 214 -13.55 -6.21 -0.39
CA PRO A 214 -13.97 -4.87 -0.77
C PRO A 214 -15.37 -4.88 -1.38
N HIS A 215 -16.34 -4.26 -0.70
CA HIS A 215 -17.71 -4.09 -1.19
C HIS A 215 -17.96 -2.61 -1.52
N LYS A 216 -18.91 -2.29 -2.42
CA LYS A 216 -19.35 -0.90 -2.67
C LYS A 216 -20.81 -0.69 -2.20
N PRO A 217 -21.09 0.34 -1.37
CA PRO A 217 -20.15 1.26 -0.72
C PRO A 217 -19.27 0.52 0.29
N SER A 218 -18.02 0.95 0.44
CA SER A 218 -17.06 0.26 1.31
C SER A 218 -17.21 0.72 2.75
N LEU A 219 -16.97 -0.18 3.71
CA LEU A 219 -16.88 0.20 5.13
C LEU A 219 -15.82 1.31 5.35
N LEU A 220 -14.78 1.33 4.50
CA LEU A 220 -13.71 2.33 4.53
C LEU A 220 -14.14 3.71 4.00
N ASP A 221 -15.25 3.81 3.26
CA ASP A 221 -15.79 5.11 2.84
C ASP A 221 -16.34 5.90 4.05
N TYR A 222 -16.70 5.20 5.13
CA TYR A 222 -17.20 5.79 6.38
C TYR A 222 -16.11 5.97 7.46
N CYS A 223 -14.97 5.28 7.33
CA CYS A 223 -13.77 5.54 8.14
C CYS A 223 -13.02 6.83 7.74
N ARG A 224 -13.53 7.60 6.76
CA ARG A 224 -12.99 8.91 6.45
C ARG A 224 -13.21 9.84 7.65
N CYS A 225 -12.13 10.34 8.23
CA CYS A 225 -12.19 11.52 9.08
C CYS A 225 -13.05 12.58 8.36
N PRO A 226 -14.05 13.19 9.03
CA PRO A 226 -14.71 14.35 8.45
C PRO A 226 -13.62 15.36 8.15
N SER A 227 -13.43 15.67 6.87
CA SER A 227 -12.50 16.68 6.42
C SER A 227 -12.80 17.97 7.17
N SER A 228 -11.81 18.42 7.94
CA SER A 228 -11.75 19.72 8.63
C SER A 228 -11.96 20.87 7.67
#